data_AF-A0A7S2DP80-F1
#
_entry.id   AF-A0A7S2DP80-F1
#
_cell.length_a   1.000
_cell.length_b   1.000
_cell.length_c   1.000
_cell.angle_alpha   90.00
_cell.angle_beta   90.00
_cell.angle_gamma   90.00
#
_symmetry.space_group_name_H-M   'P 1'
#
loop_
_entity.id
_entity.type
_entity.pdbx_description
1 polymer ?
#
loop_
_entity_poly.entity_id
_entity_poly.type
_entity_poly.pdbx_seq_one_letter_code
_entity_poly.pdbx_strand_id
1 'polypeptide(L)'
;ERLEAVLPEGRTVWSLPATNEDDPNHAIFVRIQMRESLENEMHMHLLSKVLSPKFFDVCRTQQQLGYIVQMATTSSAGFCYIIAVVQTEFPPDYVRSRIDAFLEEHFTFVAEALASEEFEVCRQ
;
A
#
# COMPACT_ATOMS: atom_id res chain seq x y z
N GLU A 1 -18.51 3.69 23.66
CA GLU A 1 -17.82 3.95 22.39
C GLU A 1 -16.52 3.15 22.38
N ARG A 2 -16.22 2.39 21.32
CA ARG A 2 -14.91 1.75 21.19
C ARG A 2 -13.89 2.87 20.98
N LEU A 3 -12.90 2.95 21.86
CA LEU A 3 -11.75 3.83 21.70
C LEU A 3 -10.92 3.29 20.54
N GLU A 4 -11.27 3.68 19.32
CA GLU A 4 -10.50 3.36 18.14
C GLU A 4 -9.32 4.32 18.10
N ALA A 5 -8.11 3.79 18.27
CA ALA A 5 -6.89 4.59 18.20
C ALA A 5 -6.68 5.07 16.77
N VAL A 6 -6.99 6.34 16.52
CA VAL A 6 -6.60 7.06 15.30
C VAL A 6 -5.08 7.23 15.35
N LEU A 7 -4.38 6.85 14.28
CA LEU A 7 -2.95 7.16 14.17
C LEU A 7 -2.76 8.69 14.12
N PRO A 8 -1.69 9.23 14.73
CA PRO A 8 -1.41 10.66 14.62
C PRO A 8 -1.24 11.07 13.16
N GLU A 9 -1.55 12.33 12.85
CA GLU A 9 -1.40 12.85 11.49
C GLU A 9 0.03 12.68 10.97
N GLY A 10 0.14 12.44 9.65
CA GLY A 10 1.40 12.22 8.97
C GLY A 10 1.76 10.74 8.88
N ARG A 11 3.02 10.41 9.22
CA ARG A 11 3.57 9.07 9.03
C ARG A 11 4.17 8.55 10.32
N THR A 12 3.76 7.34 10.70
CA THR A 12 4.38 6.59 11.80
C THR A 12 5.14 5.40 11.23
N VAL A 13 6.41 5.24 11.62
CA VAL A 13 7.24 4.08 11.26
C VAL A 13 7.62 3.37 12.55
N TRP A 14 7.41 2.07 12.58
CA TRP A 14 7.87 1.19 13.63
C TRP A 14 8.54 -0.03 13.00
N SER A 15 9.52 -0.59 13.70
CA SER A 15 10.24 -1.79 13.29
C SER A 15 10.36 -2.73 14.47
N LEU A 16 10.36 -4.03 14.18
CA LEU A 16 10.65 -5.07 15.14
C LEU A 16 11.73 -5.99 14.55
N PRO A 17 12.59 -6.57 15.40
CA PRO A 17 13.51 -7.61 14.94
C PRO A 17 12.74 -8.82 14.40
N ALA A 18 13.34 -9.50 13.43
CA ALA A 18 12.79 -10.75 12.91
C ALA A 18 12.68 -11.79 14.04
N THR A 19 11.65 -12.63 13.98
CA THR A 19 11.44 -13.69 14.97
C THR A 19 12.32 -14.92 14.71
N ASN A 20 12.95 -14.99 13.53
CA ASN A 20 13.85 -16.06 13.12
C ASN A 20 15.17 -15.44 12.63
N GLU A 21 16.27 -15.73 13.30
CA GLU A 21 17.60 -15.20 12.95
C GLU A 21 18.20 -15.89 11.72
N ASP A 22 17.77 -17.11 11.41
CA ASP A 22 18.25 -17.89 10.26
C ASP A 22 17.50 -17.54 8.95
N ASP A 23 16.40 -16.78 9.04
CA ASP A 23 15.66 -16.31 7.87
C ASP A 23 16.23 -14.97 7.40
N PRO A 24 16.84 -14.89 6.21
CA PRO A 24 17.36 -13.62 5.69
C PRO A 24 16.24 -12.65 5.29
N ASN A 25 14.98 -13.09 5.30
CA ASN A 25 13.87 -12.25 4.89
C ASN A 25 13.43 -11.25 5.96
N HIS A 26 13.13 -10.06 5.47
CA HIS A 26 12.38 -9.02 6.15
C HIS A 26 10.99 -8.87 5.52
N ALA A 27 10.09 -8.21 6.24
CA ALA A 27 8.77 -7.87 5.74
C ALA A 27 8.46 -6.40 5.98
N ILE A 28 7.94 -5.74 4.96
CA ILE A 28 7.47 -4.36 5.03
C ILE A 28 5.95 -4.38 4.89
N PHE A 29 5.28 -3.76 5.85
CA PHE A 29 3.84 -3.55 5.84
C PHE A 29 3.56 -2.05 5.79
N VAL A 30 2.91 -1.61 4.73
CA VAL A 30 2.41 -0.25 4.59
C VAL A 30 0.90 -0.27 4.74
N ARG A 31 0.37 0.65 5.54
CA ARG A 31 -1.06 0.88 5.73
C ARG A 31 -1.36 2.35 5.52
N ILE A 32 -2.23 2.66 4.57
CA ILE A 32 -2.75 4.00 4.31
C ILE A 32 -4.19 4.02 4.82
N GLN A 33 -4.45 4.77 5.88
CA GLN A 33 -5.70 4.75 6.64
C GLN A 33 -6.62 5.90 6.24
N MET A 34 -7.91 5.62 6.08
CA MET A 34 -8.98 6.62 5.98
C MET A 34 -10.15 6.22 6.88
N ARG A 35 -10.92 7.20 7.36
CA ARG A 35 -12.15 6.93 8.11
C ARG A 35 -13.14 6.15 7.22
N GLU A 36 -13.77 5.13 7.79
CA GLU A 36 -14.76 4.34 7.07
C GLU A 36 -15.97 5.20 6.70
N SER A 37 -16.26 5.23 5.40
CA SER A 37 -17.47 5.76 4.79
C SER A 37 -17.65 5.06 3.45
N LEU A 38 -18.89 4.97 2.96
CA LEU A 38 -19.15 4.35 1.65
C LEU A 38 -18.30 5.01 0.54
N GLU A 39 -18.18 6.33 0.57
CA GLU A 39 -17.36 7.09 -0.37
C GLU A 39 -15.88 6.71 -0.29
N ASN A 40 -15.29 6.69 0.90
CA ASN A 40 -13.87 6.36 1.09
C ASN A 40 -13.57 4.91 0.73
N GLU A 41 -14.46 3.97 1.05
CA GLU A 41 -14.33 2.57 0.65
C GLU A 41 -14.34 2.44 -0.88
N MET A 42 -15.28 3.08 -1.57
CA MET A 42 -15.34 3.05 -3.03
C MET A 42 -14.09 3.67 -3.66
N HIS A 43 -13.61 4.80 -3.14
CA HIS A 43 -12.35 5.41 -3.60
C HIS A 43 -11.16 4.47 -3.39
N MET A 44 -11.03 3.84 -2.22
CA MET A 44 -9.94 2.90 -1.96
C MET A 44 -10.01 1.66 -2.86
N HIS A 45 -11.20 1.11 -3.08
CA HIS A 45 -11.38 -0.03 -3.98
C HIS A 45 -10.98 0.31 -5.42
N LEU A 46 -11.39 1.48 -5.92
CA LEU A 46 -11.01 1.95 -7.24
C LEU A 46 -9.49 2.15 -7.36
N LEU A 47 -8.89 2.84 -6.39
CA LEU A 47 -7.45 3.05 -6.32
C LEU A 47 -6.69 1.72 -6.31
N SER A 48 -7.09 0.78 -5.45
CA SER A 48 -6.43 -0.53 -5.39
C SER A 48 -6.58 -1.32 -6.67
N LYS A 49 -7.68 -1.17 -7.42
CA LYS A 49 -7.87 -1.86 -8.70
C LYS A 49 -6.90 -1.32 -9.77
N VAL A 50 -6.63 -0.02 -9.77
CA VAL A 50 -5.64 0.63 -10.66
C VAL A 50 -4.22 0.30 -10.23
N LEU A 51 -3.92 0.41 -8.93
CA LEU A 51 -2.56 0.41 -8.42
C LEU A 51 -2.03 -0.98 -8.12
N SER A 52 -2.87 -1.96 -7.77
CA SER A 52 -2.39 -3.30 -7.40
C SER A 52 -1.62 -4.01 -8.53
N PRO A 53 -2.10 -4.03 -9.79
CA PRO A 53 -1.33 -4.60 -10.90
C PRO A 53 -0.02 -3.84 -11.16
N LYS A 54 -0.03 -2.51 -11.08
CA LYS A 54 1.16 -1.66 -11.28
C LYS A 54 2.18 -1.87 -10.16
N PHE A 55 1.71 -1.99 -8.91
CA PHE A 55 2.56 -2.24 -7.74
C PHE A 55 3.25 -3.60 -7.86
N PHE A 56 2.51 -4.63 -8.28
CA PHE A 56 3.08 -5.94 -8.55
C PHE A 56 4.14 -5.83 -9.66
N ASP A 57 3.82 -5.25 -10.82
CA ASP A 57 4.78 -5.16 -11.92
C ASP A 57 6.06 -4.40 -11.53
N VAL A 58 5.92 -3.22 -10.92
CA VAL A 58 7.07 -2.39 -10.53
C VAL A 58 7.90 -3.07 -9.45
N CYS A 59 7.29 -3.50 -8.33
CA CYS A 59 8.04 -4.02 -7.19
C CYS A 59 8.48 -5.48 -7.38
N ARG A 60 7.65 -6.34 -8.00
CA ARG A 60 7.92 -7.77 -8.18
C ARG A 60 8.67 -8.08 -9.47
N THR A 61 8.24 -7.51 -10.59
CA THR A 61 8.75 -7.87 -11.92
C THR A 61 9.98 -7.06 -12.28
N GLN A 62 9.89 -5.74 -12.18
CA GLN A 62 10.95 -4.83 -12.65
C GLN A 62 12.08 -4.69 -11.64
N GLN A 63 11.73 -4.38 -10.38
CA GLN A 63 12.72 -4.13 -9.33
C GLN A 63 13.11 -5.37 -8.53
N GLN A 64 12.35 -6.46 -8.66
CA GLN A 64 12.61 -7.75 -8.01
C GLN A 64 12.82 -7.64 -6.49
N LEU A 65 12.04 -6.78 -5.82
CA LEU A 65 12.22 -6.48 -4.40
C LEU A 65 11.95 -7.67 -3.48
N GLY A 66 11.27 -8.70 -3.97
CA GLY A 66 11.16 -9.98 -3.28
C GLY A 66 10.03 -10.84 -3.85
N TYR A 67 9.80 -12.01 -3.25
CA TYR A 67 8.86 -12.99 -3.82
C TYR A 67 7.39 -12.63 -3.55
N ILE A 68 7.07 -12.25 -2.31
CA ILE A 68 5.73 -11.82 -1.90
C ILE A 68 5.63 -10.31 -2.05
N VAL A 69 4.82 -9.87 -3.00
CA VAL A 69 4.51 -8.46 -3.27
C VAL A 69 3.01 -8.38 -3.52
N GLN A 70 2.30 -7.63 -2.68
CA GLN A 70 0.85 -7.50 -2.80
C GLN A 70 0.40 -6.10 -2.38
N MET A 71 -0.59 -5.57 -3.09
CA MET A 71 -1.38 -4.41 -2.66
C MET A 71 -2.87 -4.76 -2.70
N ALA A 72 -3.62 -4.38 -1.68
CA ALA A 72 -5.05 -4.67 -1.52
C ALA A 72 -5.76 -3.63 -0.66
N THR A 73 -7.09 -3.73 -0.55
CA THR A 73 -7.88 -2.99 0.45
C THR A 73 -8.37 -3.88 1.57
N THR A 74 -8.58 -3.30 2.74
CA THR A 74 -9.27 -3.94 3.87
C THR A 74 -9.96 -2.88 4.71
N SER A 75 -11.01 -3.26 5.44
CA SER A 75 -11.63 -2.41 6.46
C SER A 75 -11.64 -3.12 7.80
N SER A 76 -11.44 -2.34 8.87
CA SER A 76 -11.45 -2.84 10.23
C SER A 76 -11.57 -1.69 11.22
N ALA A 77 -12.38 -1.90 12.27
CA ALA A 77 -12.53 -0.98 13.40
C ALA A 77 -12.75 0.49 12.98
N GLY A 78 -13.74 0.75 12.13
CA GLY A 78 -14.14 2.11 11.75
C GLY A 78 -13.24 2.80 10.72
N PHE A 79 -12.31 2.06 10.11
CA PHE A 79 -11.43 2.57 9.06
C PHE A 79 -11.34 1.63 7.87
N CYS A 80 -11.10 2.21 6.71
CA CYS A 80 -10.65 1.51 5.51
C CYS A 80 -9.16 1.78 5.28
N TYR A 81 -8.49 0.81 4.65
CA TYR A 81 -7.07 0.83 4.41
C TYR A 81 -6.72 0.37 3.00
N ILE A 82 -5.75 1.04 2.38
CA ILE A 82 -4.90 0.41 1.37
C ILE A 82 -3.71 -0.23 2.10
N ILE A 83 -3.47 -1.50 1.84
CA ILE A 83 -2.34 -2.24 2.38
C ILE A 83 -1.38 -2.60 1.26
N ALA A 84 -0.08 -2.46 1.52
CA ALA A 84 0.98 -3.00 0.69
C ALA A 84 1.93 -3.85 1.53
N VAL A 85 2.27 -5.03 1.02
CA VAL A 85 3.11 -6.01 1.70
C VAL A 85 4.23 -6.43 0.76
N VAL A 86 5.46 -6.37 1.25
CA VAL A 86 6.64 -6.87 0.55
C VAL A 86 7.47 -7.72 1.51
N GLN A 87 7.70 -8.98 1.17
CA GLN A 87 8.73 -9.81 1.79
C GLN A 87 10.00 -9.74 0.95
N THR A 88 11.16 -9.53 1.58
CA THR A 88 12.39 -9.15 0.88
C THR A 88 13.64 -9.62 1.62
N GLU A 89 14.74 -9.88 0.91
CA GLU A 89 16.07 -10.07 1.50
C GLU A 89 16.86 -8.74 1.57
N PHE A 90 16.30 -7.65 1.02
CA PHE A 90 16.95 -6.34 1.03
C PHE A 90 16.68 -5.58 2.34
N PRO A 91 17.53 -4.60 2.70
CA PRO A 91 17.31 -3.76 3.88
C PRO A 91 15.91 -3.13 3.89
N PRO A 92 15.16 -3.18 5.02
CA PRO A 92 13.78 -2.68 5.07
C PRO A 92 13.63 -1.21 4.68
N ASP A 93 14.59 -0.37 5.05
CA ASP A 93 14.58 1.06 4.70
C ASP A 93 14.72 1.30 3.19
N TYR A 94 15.51 0.47 2.51
CA TYR A 94 15.64 0.54 1.06
C TYR A 94 14.31 0.20 0.40
N VAL A 95 13.70 -0.94 0.75
CA VAL A 95 12.42 -1.36 0.17
C VAL A 95 11.30 -0.38 0.49
N ARG A 96 11.25 0.15 1.72
CA ARG A 96 10.33 1.22 2.09
C ARG A 96 10.48 2.43 1.16
N SER A 97 11.70 2.87 0.87
CA SER A 97 11.92 4.01 -0.04
C SER A 97 11.43 3.75 -1.46
N ARG A 98 11.49 2.50 -1.94
CA ARG A 98 10.97 2.11 -3.25
C ARG A 98 9.45 2.09 -3.28
N ILE A 99 8.81 1.64 -2.19
CA ILE A 99 7.35 1.71 -2.04
C ILE A 99 6.89 3.17 -1.96
N ASP A 100 7.59 4.01 -1.20
CA ASP A 100 7.28 5.44 -1.09
C ASP A 100 7.36 6.12 -2.46
N ALA A 101 8.42 5.87 -3.22
CA ALA A 101 8.57 6.40 -4.58
C ALA A 101 7.45 5.93 -5.51
N PHE A 102 7.06 4.66 -5.44
CA PHE A 102 5.91 4.15 -6.21
C PHE A 102 4.61 4.91 -5.86
N LEU A 103 4.34 5.10 -4.58
CA LEU A 103 3.12 5.78 -4.11
C LEU A 103 3.10 7.25 -4.54
N GLU A 104 4.22 7.96 -4.40
CA GLU A 104 4.35 9.37 -4.80
C GLU A 104 4.11 9.55 -6.31
N GLU A 105 4.76 8.72 -7.14
CA GLU A 105 4.59 8.75 -8.60
C GLU A 105 3.15 8.46 -9.01
N HIS A 106 2.56 7.40 -8.44
CA HIS A 106 1.27 6.91 -8.90
C HIS A 106 0.08 7.70 -8.33
N PHE A 107 0.18 8.26 -7.12
CA PHE A 107 -0.86 9.17 -6.63
C PHE A 107 -0.86 10.50 -7.37
N THR A 108 0.33 11.00 -7.76
CA THR A 108 0.42 12.17 -8.64
C THR A 108 -0.24 11.86 -10.00
N PHE A 109 0.07 10.71 -10.59
CA PHE A 109 -0.57 10.25 -11.82
C PHE A 109 -2.09 10.14 -11.69
N VAL A 110 -2.60 9.56 -10.61
CA VAL A 110 -4.05 9.44 -10.40
C VAL A 110 -4.72 10.82 -10.28
N ALA A 111 -4.08 11.76 -9.59
CA ALA A 111 -4.60 13.11 -9.41
C ALA A 111 -4.61 13.91 -10.73
N GLU A 112 -3.66 13.67 -11.63
CA GLU A 112 -3.46 14.48 -12.84
C GLU A 112 -4.04 13.84 -14.12
N ALA A 113 -3.93 12.51 -14.28
CA ALA A 113 -4.10 11.83 -15.57
C ALA A 113 -5.35 10.94 -15.66
N LEU A 114 -5.93 10.50 -14.54
CA LEU A 114 -7.07 9.57 -14.55
C LEU A 114 -8.43 10.23 -14.88
N ALA A 115 -8.41 11.49 -15.33
CA ALA A 115 -9.59 12.34 -15.46
C ALA A 115 -10.55 12.02 -16.62
N SER A 116 -10.34 11.00 -17.45
CA SER A 116 -11.36 10.66 -18.47
C SER A 116 -11.37 9.24 -19.05
N GLU A 117 -10.24 8.65 -19.47
CA GLU A 117 -10.29 7.36 -20.21
C GLU A 117 -10.04 6.10 -19.37
N GLU A 118 -9.08 6.12 -18.44
CA GLU A 118 -8.80 4.94 -17.58
C GLU A 118 -9.82 4.75 -16.45
N PHE A 119 -10.52 5.81 -16.03
CA PHE A 119 -11.57 5.74 -15.01
C PHE A 119 -12.70 4.79 -15.42
N GLU A 120 -13.13 4.85 -16.68
CA GLU A 120 -14.25 4.04 -17.19
C GLU A 120 -13.92 2.54 -17.25
N VAL A 121 -12.66 2.17 -17.52
CA VAL A 121 -12.20 0.78 -17.47
C VAL A 121 -12.21 0.24 -16.04
N CYS A 122 -11.88 1.09 -15.07
CA CYS A 122 -11.84 0.68 -13.66
C CYS A 122 -13.24 0.59 -13.02
N ARG A 123 -14.23 1.28 -13.61
CA ARG A 123 -15.63 1.36 -13.15
C ARG A 123 -16.46 0.09 -13.40
N GLN A 124 -16.09 -0.76 -14.38
CA GLN A 124 -16.75 -2.04 -14.65
C GLN A 124 -16.19 -3.17 -13.77
#